data_AF-A0A7C1PLD4-F1
#
_entry.id   AF-A0A7C1PLD4-F1
#
_cell.length_a   1.000
_cell.length_b   1.000
_cell.length_c   1.000
_cell.angle_alpha   90.00
_cell.angle_beta   90.00
_cell.angle_gamma   90.00
#
_symmetry.space_group_name_H-M   'P 1'
#
loop_
_entity.id
_entity.type
_entity.pdbx_description
1 polymer ?
#
loop_
_entity_poly.entity_id
_entity_poly.type
_entity_poly.pdbx_seq_one_letter_code
_entity_poly.pdbx_strand_id
1 'polypeptide(L)'
;MLKYIHVKNLEKFHPGYKDRTLTWAKINFNMVQGDPDCELITNETDWGRLIKFILLELQAKKPIPLDEGYLKKKNFNPKNRPISKTLQVLHNFIDIVTEDGTPVTEEKKSCVLYKRRKDIDSNSVTENKKKKEEPKTLYLDFVYLSKNEFEKLCEKFGEVITNDWIGTLNEGIGSKGYKYDSHYHTILAWHRKKEREEEEEKKEGKKRYDEE
;
A
#
# COMPACT_ATOMS: atom_id res chain seq x y z
N MET A 1 -6.99 -18.63 21.15
CA MET A 1 -5.53 -18.84 21.29
C MET A 1 -4.88 -17.48 21.51
N LEU A 2 -4.00 -17.33 22.51
CA LEU A 2 -3.26 -16.08 22.73
C LEU A 2 -2.28 -15.87 21.56
N LYS A 3 -2.33 -14.68 20.98
CA LYS A 3 -1.44 -14.28 19.87
C LYS A 3 -0.26 -13.53 20.45
N TYR A 4 0.92 -13.74 19.90
CA TYR A 4 2.14 -13.05 20.29
C TYR A 4 2.74 -12.32 19.08
N ILE A 5 3.50 -11.27 19.34
CA ILE A 5 4.26 -10.50 18.35
C ILE A 5 5.71 -10.97 18.44
N HIS A 6 6.26 -11.36 17.31
CA HIS A 6 7.69 -11.52 17.11
C HIS A 6 8.17 -10.42 16.17
N VAL A 7 9.19 -9.66 16.55
CA VAL A 7 9.84 -8.68 15.69
C VAL A 7 10.84 -9.41 14.80
N LYS A 8 10.69 -9.28 13.49
CA LYS A 8 11.61 -9.82 12.50
C LYS A 8 12.98 -9.19 12.66
N ASN A 9 14.03 -9.97 12.46
CA ASN A 9 15.37 -9.42 12.34
C ASN A 9 15.41 -8.44 11.14
N LEU A 10 15.76 -7.18 11.41
CA LEU A 10 15.81 -6.09 10.43
C LEU A 10 17.03 -6.18 9.49
N GLU A 11 17.88 -7.19 9.65
CA GLU A 11 19.07 -7.46 8.85
C GLU A 11 18.86 -8.04 7.46
N LYS A 12 17.63 -8.01 6.93
CA LYS A 12 17.33 -8.35 5.51
C LYS A 12 18.30 -7.70 4.49
N PHE A 13 19.10 -6.71 4.91
CA PHE A 13 20.03 -5.93 4.10
C PHE A 13 21.53 -6.25 4.25
N HIS A 14 21.95 -7.27 5.01
CA HIS A 14 23.36 -7.70 5.03
C HIS A 14 23.54 -9.11 4.45
N PRO A 15 23.96 -9.24 3.17
CA PRO A 15 24.28 -10.54 2.58
C PRO A 15 25.58 -11.08 3.21
N GLY A 16 25.46 -11.81 4.32
CA GLY A 16 26.61 -12.42 5.01
C GLY A 16 26.41 -12.72 6.50
N TYR A 17 25.33 -12.23 7.13
CA TYR A 17 25.11 -12.44 8.55
C TYR A 17 24.47 -13.81 8.86
N LYS A 18 25.08 -14.57 9.77
CA LYS A 18 24.77 -15.99 10.02
C LYS A 18 23.75 -16.22 11.15
N ASP A 19 23.52 -15.25 12.03
CA ASP A 19 22.62 -15.42 13.18
C ASP A 19 21.26 -14.77 12.96
N ARG A 20 20.31 -15.57 12.46
CA ARG A 20 18.90 -15.18 12.30
C ARG A 20 18.07 -15.33 13.59
N THR A 21 18.64 -15.93 14.61
CA THR A 21 17.96 -16.33 15.87
C THR A 21 18.18 -15.36 17.01
N LEU A 22 19.23 -14.53 16.94
CA LEU A 22 19.47 -13.48 17.93
C LEU A 22 18.56 -12.29 17.60
N THR A 23 17.69 -11.95 18.53
CA THR A 23 16.97 -10.68 18.48
C THR A 23 17.98 -9.57 18.73
N TRP A 24 18.24 -8.74 17.73
CA TRP A 24 18.96 -7.48 17.85
C TRP A 24 18.47 -6.54 16.75
N ALA A 25 18.55 -5.24 16.99
CA ALA A 25 18.10 -4.24 16.03
C ALA A 25 19.21 -3.23 15.79
N LYS A 26 19.67 -3.15 14.54
CA LYS A 26 20.54 -2.08 14.07
C LYS A 26 19.77 -1.26 13.05
N ILE A 27 19.41 -0.05 13.45
CA ILE A 27 18.67 0.88 12.61
C ILE A 27 19.71 1.80 11.96
N ASN A 28 19.90 1.66 10.65
CA ASN A 28 20.76 2.56 9.90
C ASN A 28 19.95 3.78 9.42
N PHE A 29 20.57 4.96 9.36
CA PHE A 29 19.91 6.16 8.82
C PHE A 29 19.37 5.97 7.41
N ASN A 30 20.09 5.23 6.56
CA ASN A 30 19.65 4.91 5.20
C ASN A 30 18.37 4.06 5.16
N MET A 31 18.07 3.29 6.21
CA MET A 31 16.80 2.56 6.31
C MET A 31 15.65 3.54 6.59
N VAL A 32 15.89 4.62 7.33
CA VAL A 32 14.86 5.59 7.67
C VAL A 32 14.54 6.53 6.49
N GLN A 33 15.50 6.75 5.58
CA GLN A 33 15.40 7.76 4.51
C GLN A 33 15.44 7.20 3.07
N GLY A 34 15.41 5.89 2.90
CA GLY A 34 15.41 5.29 1.54
C GLY A 34 14.90 3.87 1.46
N ASP A 35 14.39 3.30 2.57
CA ASP A 35 13.72 2.01 2.53
C ASP A 35 12.21 2.20 2.34
N PRO A 36 11.62 1.69 1.24
CA PRO A 36 10.19 1.79 1.00
C PRO A 36 9.32 1.21 2.12
N ASP A 37 9.80 0.23 2.89
CA ASP A 37 9.06 -0.36 4.02
C ASP A 37 9.06 0.58 5.23
N CYS A 38 10.15 1.32 5.47
CA CYS A 38 10.24 2.29 6.57
C CYS A 38 9.53 3.61 6.25
N GLU A 39 9.53 4.05 4.98
CA GLU A 39 8.81 5.25 4.53
C GLU A 39 7.29 5.15 4.74
N LEU A 40 6.74 3.95 4.82
CA LEU A 40 5.32 3.73 5.11
C LEU A 40 4.93 4.02 6.55
N ILE A 41 5.91 4.01 7.45
CA ILE A 41 5.68 4.33 8.85
C ILE A 41 5.61 5.86 8.94
N THR A 42 4.50 6.41 8.47
CA THR A 42 4.28 7.85 8.40
C THR A 42 3.93 8.47 9.75
N ASN A 43 3.51 7.65 10.71
CA ASN A 43 3.10 8.12 12.04
C ASN A 43 4.19 7.86 13.06
N GLU A 44 4.62 8.90 13.77
CA GLU A 44 5.60 8.83 14.86
C GLU A 44 5.19 7.83 15.96
N THR A 45 3.89 7.67 16.20
CA THR A 45 3.37 6.69 17.15
C THR A 45 3.69 5.26 16.71
N ASP A 46 3.60 4.96 15.41
CA ASP A 46 3.89 3.61 14.90
C ASP A 46 5.41 3.34 14.95
N TRP A 47 6.24 4.35 14.68
CA TRP A 47 7.70 4.29 14.88
C TRP A 47 8.07 4.04 16.35
N GLY A 48 7.51 4.83 17.27
CA GLY A 48 7.75 4.67 18.70
C GLY A 48 7.29 3.29 19.20
N ARG A 49 6.18 2.77 18.66
CA ARG A 49 5.70 1.42 18.97
C ARG A 49 6.60 0.33 18.43
N LEU A 50 7.13 0.48 17.21
CA LEU A 50 8.09 -0.46 16.64
C LEU A 50 9.34 -0.56 17.50
N ILE A 51 9.96 0.58 17.83
CA ILE A 51 11.13 0.65 18.73
C ILE A 51 10.82 -0.01 20.07
N LYS A 52 9.62 0.23 20.60
CA LYS A 52 9.19 -0.34 21.87
C LYS A 52 8.97 -1.84 21.81
N PHE A 53 8.40 -2.37 20.72
CA PHE A 53 8.30 -3.81 20.50
C PHE A 53 9.70 -4.44 20.44
N ILE A 54 10.62 -3.84 19.69
CA ILE A 54 12.02 -4.27 19.66
C ILE A 54 12.59 -4.35 21.08
N LEU A 55 12.49 -3.27 21.86
CA LEU A 55 13.04 -3.22 23.22
C LEU A 55 12.41 -4.26 24.15
N LEU A 56 11.09 -4.44 24.09
CA LEU A 56 10.39 -5.39 24.95
C LEU A 56 10.77 -6.84 24.64
N GLU A 57 10.91 -7.19 23.36
CA GLU A 57 11.32 -8.53 22.97
C GLU A 57 12.79 -8.80 23.31
N LEU A 58 13.67 -7.81 23.12
CA LEU A 58 15.07 -7.89 23.54
C LEU A 58 15.22 -8.12 25.05
N GLN A 59 14.40 -7.43 25.85
CA GLN A 59 14.39 -7.57 27.30
C GLN A 59 13.83 -8.93 27.75
N ALA A 60 12.75 -9.38 27.12
CA ALA A 60 12.06 -10.61 27.51
C ALA A 60 12.71 -11.88 26.92
N LYS A 61 13.47 -11.76 25.82
CA LYS A 61 13.95 -12.85 24.98
C LYS A 61 12.85 -13.83 24.58
N LYS A 62 11.62 -13.34 24.49
CA LYS A 62 10.39 -14.08 24.20
C LYS A 62 9.44 -13.20 23.40
N PRO A 63 8.60 -13.79 22.54
CA PRO A 63 7.55 -13.07 21.83
C PRO A 63 6.64 -12.29 22.80
N ILE A 64 6.15 -11.14 22.34
CA ILE A 64 5.37 -10.22 23.16
C ILE A 64 3.89 -10.59 23.10
N PRO A 65 3.20 -10.79 24.22
CA PRO A 65 1.78 -11.11 24.19
C PRO A 65 0.95 -9.95 23.61
N LEU A 66 0.11 -10.25 22.62
CA LEU A 66 -0.86 -9.33 22.03
C LEU A 66 -2.14 -9.28 22.89
N ASP A 67 -1.96 -8.92 24.16
CA ASP A 67 -3.04 -8.73 25.12
C ASP A 67 -3.21 -7.25 25.44
N GLU A 68 -4.45 -6.75 25.47
CA GLU A 68 -4.71 -5.35 25.76
C GLU A 68 -4.27 -4.95 27.17
N GLY A 69 -4.41 -5.84 28.15
CA GLY A 69 -3.99 -5.60 29.54
C GLY A 69 -2.48 -5.46 29.64
N TYR A 70 -1.74 -6.38 29.03
CA TYR A 70 -0.28 -6.32 28.95
C TYR A 70 0.21 -5.04 28.26
N LEU A 71 -0.37 -4.71 27.09
CA LEU A 71 0.04 -3.54 26.32
C LEU A 71 -0.26 -2.24 27.07
N LYS A 72 -1.40 -2.13 27.75
CA LYS A 72 -1.72 -0.97 28.62
C LYS A 72 -0.69 -0.83 29.76
N LYS A 73 -0.32 -1.93 30.43
CA LYS A 73 0.74 -1.93 31.47
C LYS A 73 2.09 -1.50 30.93
N LYS A 74 2.38 -1.81 29.68
CA LYS A 74 3.60 -1.36 28.98
C LYS A 74 3.45 0.03 28.38
N ASN A 75 2.48 0.86 28.78
CA ASN A 75 2.28 2.22 28.27
C ASN A 75 2.05 2.28 26.74
N PHE A 76 1.33 1.31 26.18
CA PHE A 76 0.73 1.47 24.85
C PHE A 76 -0.64 2.11 25.02
N ASN A 77 -0.85 3.26 24.38
CA ASN A 77 -2.11 4.00 24.46
C ASN A 77 -3.01 3.65 23.26
N PRO A 78 -3.96 2.70 23.37
CA PRO A 78 -4.83 2.31 22.25
C PRO A 78 -5.78 3.42 21.81
N LYS A 79 -6.05 4.41 22.68
CA LYS A 79 -6.93 5.56 22.39
C LYS A 79 -6.40 6.43 21.24
N ASN A 80 -5.11 6.74 21.25
CA ASN A 80 -4.48 7.59 20.23
C ASN A 80 -4.37 6.85 18.89
N ARG A 81 -4.08 5.55 18.96
CA ARG A 81 -3.87 4.70 17.79
C ARG A 81 -4.27 3.26 18.14
N PRO A 82 -5.27 2.67 17.47
CA PRO A 82 -5.62 1.27 17.65
C PRO A 82 -4.43 0.35 17.36
N ILE A 83 -4.24 -0.68 18.17
CA ILE A 83 -3.13 -1.64 18.01
C ILE A 83 -3.24 -2.34 16.65
N SER A 84 -4.46 -2.69 16.23
CA SER A 84 -4.72 -3.29 14.90
C SER A 84 -4.15 -2.47 13.74
N LYS A 85 -4.27 -1.13 13.79
CA LYS A 85 -3.71 -0.24 12.78
C LYS A 85 -2.18 -0.23 12.82
N THR A 86 -1.58 -0.27 14.00
CA THR A 86 -0.12 -0.38 14.13
C THR A 86 0.37 -1.70 13.57
N LEU A 87 -0.30 -2.82 13.86
CA LEU A 87 0.08 -4.14 13.32
C LEU A 87 -0.01 -4.17 11.79
N GLN A 88 -1.01 -3.50 11.21
CA GLN A 88 -1.13 -3.37 9.75
C GLN A 88 0.05 -2.60 9.15
N VAL A 89 0.43 -1.46 9.74
CA VAL A 89 1.57 -0.68 9.26
C VAL A 89 2.88 -1.46 9.43
N LEU A 90 3.04 -2.14 10.56
CA LEU A 90 4.27 -2.83 10.92
C LEU A 90 4.37 -4.27 10.39
N HIS A 91 3.44 -4.75 9.57
CA HIS A 91 3.39 -6.15 9.10
C HIS A 91 4.69 -6.65 8.43
N ASN A 92 5.46 -5.76 7.81
CA ASN A 92 6.76 -6.10 7.22
C ASN A 92 7.86 -6.32 8.27
N PHE A 93 7.70 -5.77 9.47
CA PHE A 93 8.67 -5.79 10.57
C PHE A 93 8.31 -6.78 11.68
N ILE A 94 7.06 -7.24 11.73
CA ILE A 94 6.58 -8.14 12.79
C ILE A 94 5.86 -9.36 12.20
N ASP A 95 5.89 -10.46 12.95
CA ASP A 95 5.12 -11.67 12.73
C ASP A 95 4.20 -11.94 13.92
N ILE A 96 3.09 -12.62 13.64
CA ILE A 96 2.18 -13.11 14.67
C ILE A 96 2.49 -14.58 14.91
N VAL A 97 2.97 -14.88 16.12
CA VAL A 97 3.44 -16.20 16.53
C VAL A 97 2.65 -16.71 17.74
N THR A 98 2.79 -18.00 18.04
CA THR A 98 2.39 -18.59 19.33
C THR A 98 3.45 -18.28 20.40
N GLU A 99 3.18 -18.66 21.65
CA GLU A 99 4.13 -18.49 22.76
C GLU A 99 5.49 -19.15 22.48
N ASP A 100 5.48 -20.31 21.82
CA ASP A 100 6.67 -21.08 21.46
C ASP A 100 7.43 -20.51 20.25
N GLY A 101 7.01 -19.37 19.72
CA GLY A 101 7.61 -18.73 18.55
C GLY A 101 7.27 -19.40 17.23
N THR A 102 6.38 -20.40 17.21
CA THR A 102 5.91 -20.98 15.96
C THR A 102 4.97 -20.00 15.26
N PRO A 103 5.15 -19.76 13.95
CA PRO A 103 4.24 -18.91 13.20
C PRO A 103 2.84 -19.51 13.25
N VAL A 104 1.84 -18.69 13.58
CA VAL A 104 0.44 -19.11 13.53
C VAL A 104 0.10 -19.34 12.06
N THR A 105 0.18 -20.60 11.62
CA THR A 105 -0.05 -20.99 10.22
C THR A 105 -1.56 -21.12 10.00
N GLU A 106 -2.25 -19.98 10.03
CA GLU A 106 -3.59 -19.85 9.46
C GLU A 106 -3.43 -19.13 8.11
N GLU A 107 -3.69 -19.86 7.03
CA GLU A 107 -3.95 -19.39 5.67
C GLU A 107 -3.17 -18.15 5.18
N LYS A 108 -2.21 -18.41 4.29
CA LYS A 108 -1.60 -17.39 3.42
C LYS A 108 -2.67 -16.42 2.87
N LYS A 109 -2.47 -15.12 3.15
CA LYS A 109 -3.05 -13.92 2.47
C LYS A 109 -4.34 -13.29 3.04
N SER A 110 -4.39 -12.98 4.34
CA SER A 110 -5.32 -11.94 4.84
C SER A 110 -4.61 -10.73 5.48
N CYS A 111 -3.45 -10.36 4.93
CA CYS A 111 -2.85 -9.04 5.14
C CYS A 111 -2.37 -8.44 3.81
N VAL A 112 -3.20 -8.52 2.76
CA VAL A 112 -3.01 -7.64 1.58
C VAL A 112 -3.65 -6.29 1.93
N LEU A 113 -2.97 -5.51 2.78
CA LEU A 113 -3.29 -4.09 2.98
C LEU A 113 -2.02 -3.25 2.89
N TYR A 114 -1.29 -3.45 1.80
CA TYR A 114 -0.51 -2.38 1.20
C TYR A 114 -1.38 -1.65 0.17
N LYS A 115 -2.49 -1.04 0.62
CA LYS A 115 -3.09 0.07 -0.12
C LYS A 115 -2.36 1.34 0.33
N ARG A 116 -1.49 1.79 -0.57
CA ARG A 116 -0.81 3.10 -0.60
C ARG A 116 -1.82 4.20 -0.23
N ARG A 117 -1.54 4.98 0.83
CA ARG A 117 -2.35 6.13 1.25
C ARG A 117 -1.84 7.41 0.58
N LYS A 118 -2.70 8.06 -0.19
CA LYS A 118 -3.10 9.46 0.00
C LYS A 118 -4.63 9.37 0.17
N ASP A 119 -5.24 9.88 1.24
CA ASP A 119 -5.50 11.31 1.41
C ASP A 119 -5.72 11.72 2.88
N ILE A 120 -5.20 12.90 3.21
CA ILE A 120 -5.64 13.91 4.19
C ILE A 120 -5.68 15.17 3.31
N ASP A 121 -6.68 16.04 3.20
CA ASP A 121 -7.88 16.38 3.97
C ASP A 121 -8.83 17.10 3.00
N SER A 122 -10.14 16.96 3.14
CA SER A 122 -11.04 18.12 3.22
C SER A 122 -12.46 17.66 3.57
N ASN A 123 -12.89 18.23 4.68
CA ASN A 123 -14.12 18.04 5.42
C ASN A 123 -15.36 18.58 4.66
N SER A 124 -16.38 17.75 4.42
CA SER A 124 -17.80 18.10 4.66
C SER A 124 -18.72 16.87 4.55
N VAL A 125 -19.30 16.52 5.71
CA VAL A 125 -20.64 15.95 6.01
C VAL A 125 -21.56 15.82 4.77
N THR A 126 -22.20 14.69 4.40
CA THR A 126 -23.18 13.88 5.14
C THR A 126 -23.43 12.50 4.45
N GLU A 127 -23.80 11.51 5.28
CA GLU A 127 -24.59 10.28 4.99
C GLU A 127 -24.14 9.19 3.98
N ASN A 128 -23.62 8.11 4.57
CA ASN A 128 -24.03 6.71 4.38
C ASN A 128 -24.55 6.24 3.01
N LYS A 129 -23.66 5.63 2.22
CA LYS A 129 -23.89 4.34 1.54
C LYS A 129 -22.53 3.70 1.21
N LYS A 130 -22.10 2.72 2.01
CA LYS A 130 -20.94 1.87 1.70
C LYS A 130 -21.19 1.15 0.37
N LYS A 131 -20.62 1.64 -0.72
CA LYS A 131 -20.52 0.91 -1.98
C LYS A 131 -19.50 -0.21 -1.77
N LYS A 132 -19.95 -1.47 -1.79
CA LYS A 132 -19.09 -2.66 -1.86
C LYS A 132 -18.15 -2.46 -3.07
N GLU A 133 -16.84 -2.42 -2.83
CA GLU A 133 -15.85 -2.53 -3.92
C GLU A 133 -15.99 -3.93 -4.50
N GLU A 134 -16.38 -4.03 -5.77
CA GLU A 134 -16.44 -5.29 -6.51
C GLU A 134 -15.02 -5.81 -6.81
N PRO A 135 -14.83 -7.13 -6.86
CA PRO A 135 -13.54 -7.73 -7.17
C PRO A 135 -13.04 -7.26 -8.54
N LYS A 136 -11.75 -6.89 -8.61
CA LYS A 136 -11.08 -6.55 -9.87
C LYS A 136 -10.75 -7.82 -10.65
N THR A 137 -11.13 -7.86 -11.91
CA THR A 137 -10.80 -8.94 -12.84
C THR A 137 -9.61 -8.53 -13.69
N LEU A 138 -8.84 -9.53 -14.14
CA LEU A 138 -7.81 -9.31 -15.15
C LEU A 138 -8.49 -9.01 -16.49
N TYR A 139 -8.12 -7.89 -17.09
CA TYR A 139 -8.42 -7.57 -18.47
C TYR A 139 -7.09 -7.73 -19.22
N LEU A 140 -6.96 -8.81 -19.99
CA LEU A 140 -5.68 -9.29 -20.57
C LEU A 140 -4.69 -9.76 -19.49
N ASP A 141 -3.38 -9.69 -19.78
CA ASP A 141 -2.33 -10.33 -18.98
C ASP A 141 -1.82 -9.47 -17.81
N PHE A 142 -1.79 -8.14 -17.98
CA PHE A 142 -1.16 -7.21 -17.04
C PHE A 142 -2.10 -6.12 -16.52
N VAL A 143 -3.27 -5.92 -17.12
CA VAL A 143 -4.18 -4.82 -16.78
C VAL A 143 -5.30 -5.26 -15.83
N TYR A 144 -5.22 -4.78 -14.58
CA TYR A 144 -6.28 -4.95 -13.57
C TYR A 144 -7.32 -3.82 -13.58
N LEU A 145 -8.59 -4.17 -13.81
CA LEU A 145 -9.74 -3.27 -13.69
C LEU A 145 -10.89 -3.98 -12.96
N SER A 146 -11.69 -3.26 -12.18
CA SER A 146 -13.01 -3.77 -11.76
C SER A 146 -14.00 -3.71 -12.90
N LYS A 147 -15.01 -4.58 -12.85
CA LYS A 147 -16.12 -4.56 -13.80
C LYS A 147 -16.74 -3.16 -13.93
N ASN A 148 -16.97 -2.50 -12.79
CA ASN A 148 -17.47 -1.13 -12.72
C ASN A 148 -16.50 -0.08 -13.30
N GLU A 149 -15.18 -0.26 -13.14
CA GLU A 149 -14.20 0.63 -13.78
C GLU A 149 -14.21 0.46 -15.30
N PHE A 150 -14.27 -0.78 -15.79
CA PHE A 150 -14.38 -1.06 -17.22
C PHE A 150 -15.68 -0.51 -17.81
N GLU A 151 -16.82 -0.75 -17.15
CA GLU A 151 -18.12 -0.19 -17.55
C GLU A 151 -18.08 1.34 -17.62
N LYS A 152 -17.47 2.02 -16.65
CA LYS A 152 -17.29 3.49 -16.68
C LYS A 152 -16.39 3.98 -17.81
N LEU A 153 -15.36 3.21 -18.18
CA LEU A 153 -14.53 3.54 -19.33
C LEU A 153 -15.34 3.38 -20.62
N CYS A 154 -16.08 2.28 -20.77
CA CYS A 154 -16.97 2.04 -21.91
C CYS A 154 -18.08 3.09 -22.02
N GLU A 155 -18.68 3.52 -20.90
CA GLU A 155 -19.67 4.60 -20.89
C GLU A 155 -19.10 5.93 -21.37
N LYS A 156 -17.83 6.22 -21.06
CA LYS A 156 -17.17 7.48 -21.43
C LYS A 156 -16.60 7.50 -22.84
N PHE A 157 -15.99 6.39 -23.27
CA PHE A 157 -15.18 6.35 -24.49
C PHE A 157 -15.74 5.40 -25.55
N GLY A 158 -16.73 4.58 -25.19
CA GLY A 158 -17.14 3.44 -26.00
C GLY A 158 -16.23 2.24 -25.82
N GLU A 159 -16.75 1.06 -26.14
CA GLU A 159 -16.08 -0.22 -25.92
C GLU A 159 -14.82 -0.38 -26.79
N VAL A 160 -14.88 0.05 -28.05
CA VAL A 160 -13.77 -0.09 -29.00
C VAL A 160 -12.54 0.72 -28.56
N ILE A 161 -12.73 1.99 -28.21
CA ILE A 161 -11.65 2.88 -27.77
C ILE A 161 -11.10 2.44 -26.40
N THR A 162 -11.98 1.99 -25.51
CA THR A 162 -11.58 1.47 -24.20
C THR A 162 -10.67 0.25 -24.33
N ASN A 163 -11.00 -0.69 -25.22
CA ASN A 163 -10.19 -1.88 -25.47
C ASN A 163 -8.82 -1.54 -26.09
N ASP A 164 -8.76 -0.56 -27.00
CA ASP A 164 -7.51 -0.11 -27.61
C ASP A 164 -6.54 0.49 -26.57
N TRP A 165 -7.06 1.30 -25.65
CA TRP A 165 -6.27 1.86 -24.55
C TRP A 165 -5.82 0.82 -23.53
N ILE A 166 -6.68 -0.17 -23.24
CA ILE A 166 -6.30 -1.31 -22.39
C ILE A 166 -5.18 -2.11 -23.06
N GLY A 167 -5.25 -2.35 -24.37
CA GLY A 167 -4.21 -3.01 -25.16
C GLY A 167 -2.87 -2.25 -25.09
N THR A 168 -2.89 -0.95 -25.39
CA THR A 168 -1.71 -0.08 -25.33
C THR A 168 -1.06 -0.12 -23.93
N LEU A 169 -1.88 -0.10 -22.87
CA LEU A 169 -1.40 -0.19 -21.50
C LEU A 169 -0.79 -1.56 -21.20
N ASN A 170 -1.43 -2.64 -21.66
CA ASN A 170 -0.94 -4.01 -21.50
C ASN A 170 0.41 -4.23 -22.18
N GLU A 171 0.57 -3.75 -23.42
CA GLU A 171 1.84 -3.81 -24.16
C GLU A 171 2.93 -2.98 -23.49
N GLY A 172 2.61 -1.77 -23.00
CA GLY A 172 3.56 -0.92 -22.28
C GLY A 172 4.08 -1.60 -21.00
N ILE A 173 3.20 -2.25 -20.25
CA ILE A 173 3.59 -3.00 -19.04
C ILE A 173 4.40 -4.25 -19.42
N GLY A 174 3.94 -5.02 -20.42
CA GLY A 174 4.58 -6.26 -20.84
C GLY A 174 5.95 -6.09 -21.50
N SER A 175 6.12 -5.04 -22.33
CA SER A 175 7.37 -4.80 -23.07
C SER A 175 8.39 -3.96 -22.29
N LYS A 176 7.93 -2.91 -21.59
CA LYS A 176 8.81 -1.92 -20.93
C LYS A 176 8.80 -2.03 -19.42
N GLY A 177 7.98 -2.91 -18.84
CA GLY A 177 7.90 -3.11 -17.39
C GLY A 177 7.32 -1.91 -16.64
N TYR A 178 6.50 -1.09 -17.30
CA TYR A 178 5.90 0.07 -16.64
C TYR A 178 5.03 -0.35 -15.45
N LYS A 179 5.10 0.45 -14.39
CA LYS A 179 4.34 0.24 -13.16
C LYS A 179 3.41 1.41 -12.95
N TYR A 180 2.12 1.11 -12.88
CA TYR A 180 1.08 2.11 -12.64
C TYR A 180 0.29 1.75 -11.39
N ASP A 181 -0.05 2.77 -10.60
CA ASP A 181 -0.76 2.58 -9.33
C ASP A 181 -2.24 2.26 -9.52
N SER A 182 -2.82 2.75 -10.63
CA SER A 182 -4.19 2.44 -11.04
C SER A 182 -4.30 2.53 -12.56
N HIS A 183 -4.51 1.38 -13.20
CA HIS A 183 -4.68 1.30 -14.64
C HIS A 183 -5.87 2.13 -15.13
N TYR A 184 -6.97 2.14 -14.38
CA TYR A 184 -8.13 2.99 -14.67
C TYR A 184 -7.76 4.47 -14.74
N HIS A 185 -7.01 4.98 -13.76
CA HIS A 185 -6.60 6.38 -13.75
C HIS A 185 -5.55 6.70 -14.80
N THR A 186 -4.68 5.75 -15.14
CA THR A 186 -3.72 5.90 -16.25
C THR A 186 -4.48 6.14 -17.55
N ILE A 187 -5.47 5.31 -17.84
CA ILE A 187 -6.31 5.44 -19.03
C ILE A 187 -7.06 6.80 -19.05
N LEU A 188 -7.65 7.21 -17.92
CA LEU A 188 -8.28 8.54 -17.81
C LEU A 188 -7.28 9.70 -17.99
N ALA A 189 -6.05 9.55 -17.52
CA ALA A 189 -5.02 10.57 -17.67
C ALA A 189 -4.58 10.72 -19.13
N TRP A 190 -4.48 9.62 -19.88
CA TRP A 190 -4.20 9.64 -21.32
C TRP A 190 -5.31 10.36 -22.08
N HIS A 191 -6.58 10.12 -21.74
CA HIS A 191 -7.68 10.87 -22.34
C HIS A 191 -7.56 12.37 -22.09
N ARG A 192 -7.40 12.80 -20.83
CA ARG A 192 -7.27 14.22 -20.50
C ARG A 192 -6.10 14.89 -21.19
N LYS A 193 -5.04 14.12 -21.48
CA LYS A 193 -3.90 14.61 -22.25
C LYS A 193 -4.29 14.81 -23.71
N LYS A 194 -4.94 13.82 -24.31
CA LYS A 194 -5.44 13.89 -25.69
C LYS A 194 -6.44 15.03 -25.89
N GLU A 195 -7.37 15.25 -24.95
CA GLU A 195 -8.32 16.37 -25.00
C GLU A 195 -7.61 17.73 -24.99
N ARG A 196 -6.57 17.89 -24.17
CA ARG A 196 -5.78 19.14 -24.16
C ARG A 196 -5.05 19.36 -25.48
N GLU A 197 -4.45 18.31 -26.04
CA GLU A 197 -3.77 18.37 -27.34
C GLU A 197 -4.76 18.75 -28.46
N GLU A 198 -5.95 18.14 -28.49
CA GLU A 198 -7.00 18.49 -29.46
C GLU A 198 -7.54 19.92 -29.28
N GLU A 199 -7.61 20.44 -28.05
CA GLU A 199 -8.01 21.82 -27.77
C GLU A 199 -6.93 22.84 -28.19
N GLU A 200 -5.66 22.50 -28.01
CA GLU A 200 -4.51 23.31 -28.40
C GLU A 200 -4.42 23.39 -29.94
N GLU A 201 -4.56 22.25 -30.63
CA GLU A 201 -4.63 22.20 -32.10
C GLU A 201 -5.80 23.03 -32.67
N LYS A 202 -6.96 23.02 -32.00
CA LYS A 202 -8.11 23.87 -32.40
C LYS A 202 -7.83 25.36 -32.21
N LYS A 203 -7.06 25.75 -31.17
CA LYS A 203 -6.68 27.15 -30.93
C LYS A 203 -5.62 27.63 -31.89
N GLU A 204 -4.63 26.80 -32.21
CA GLU A 204 -3.59 27.11 -33.20
C GLU A 204 -4.16 27.14 -34.63
N GLY A 205 -5.07 26.21 -34.95
CA GLY A 205 -5.79 26.23 -36.21
C GLY A 205 -6.62 27.51 -36.40
N LYS A 206 -7.25 28.02 -35.34
CA LYS A 206 -8.07 29.25 -35.41
C LYS A 206 -7.24 30.52 -35.58
N LYS A 207 -6.09 30.63 -34.89
CA LYS A 207 -5.13 31.73 -35.09
C LYS A 207 -4.63 31.82 -36.54
N ARG A 208 -4.50 30.67 -37.22
CA ARG A 208 -4.02 30.61 -38.60
C ARG A 208 -5.00 31.15 -39.65
N TYR A 209 -6.30 31.21 -39.34
CA TYR A 209 -7.33 31.79 -40.22
C TYR A 209 -7.72 33.23 -39.87
N ASP A 210 -7.31 33.74 -38.71
CA ASP A 210 -7.53 35.14 -38.31
C ASP A 210 -6.32 36.04 -38.70
N GLU A 211 -5.24 35.46 -39.25
CA GLU A 211 -4.02 36.16 -39.71
C GLU A 211 -3.85 36.18 -41.26
N GLU A 212 -4.83 35.67 -42.03
CA GLU A 212 -4.95 35.83 -43.50
C GLU A 212 -6.12 36.75 -43.87
#